data_AF-A0A2W0AR76-F1
#
_entry.id   AF-A0A2W0AR76-F1
#
_cell.length_a   1.000
_cell.length_b   1.000
_cell.length_c   1.000
_cell.angle_alpha   90.00
_cell.angle_beta   90.00
_cell.angle_gamma   90.00
#
_symmetry.space_group_name_H-M   'P 1'
#
loop_
_entity.id
_entity.type
_entity.pdbx_description
1 polymer ?
#
loop_
_entity_poly.entity_id
_entity_poly.type
_entity_poly.pdbx_seq_one_letter_code
_entity_poly.pdbx_strand_id
1 'polypeptide(L)'
;MSVSRPPDSRIGISPIYRRTLLQHAPLHPHQMHAMPVESNDLGAAAAQYAMKLREIAGSPPVLDLVRLGLGPDGQTASLVPGDPVLEVDDYDI
;
A
#
# COMPACT_ATOMS: atom_id res chain seq x y z
N MET A 1 13.19 19.83 -5.01
CA MET A 1 11.85 20.28 -5.45
C MET A 1 10.83 19.54 -4.62
N SER A 2 10.18 20.20 -3.66
CA SER A 2 9.19 19.58 -2.77
C SER A 2 7.82 19.67 -3.42
N VAL A 3 7.29 18.55 -3.90
CA VAL A 3 5.92 18.49 -4.43
C VAL A 3 4.99 18.34 -3.23
N SER A 4 4.40 19.46 -2.82
CA SER A 4 3.33 19.48 -1.81
C SER A 4 2.14 18.64 -2.30
N ARG A 5 1.74 17.63 -1.53
CA ARG A 5 0.58 16.78 -1.86
C ARG A 5 -0.74 17.55 -1.70
N PRO A 6 -1.72 17.32 -2.60
CA PRO A 6 -3.05 17.91 -2.50
C PRO A 6 -3.88 17.32 -1.34
N PRO A 7 -4.82 18.09 -0.77
CA PRO A 7 -5.47 17.85 0.53
C PRO A 7 -6.41 16.63 0.61
N ASP A 8 -6.69 15.97 -0.51
CA ASP A 8 -7.55 14.78 -0.58
C ASP A 8 -6.77 13.45 -0.43
N SER A 9 -5.47 13.52 -0.09
CA SER A 9 -4.58 12.37 0.13
C SER A 9 -4.84 11.57 1.41
N ARG A 10 -5.89 11.93 2.17
CA ARG A 10 -6.21 11.36 3.50
C ARG A 10 -6.56 9.88 3.52
N ILE A 11 -6.71 9.29 2.34
CA ILE A 11 -6.83 7.85 2.13
C ILE A 11 -5.56 7.53 1.34
N GLY A 12 -4.68 6.66 1.83
CA GLY A 12 -3.40 6.29 1.18
C GLY A 12 -3.48 5.67 -0.23
N ILE A 13 -4.56 5.93 -0.95
CA ILE A 13 -4.84 5.60 -2.34
C ILE A 13 -4.71 6.88 -3.18
N SER A 14 -3.97 6.83 -4.28
CA SER A 14 -3.74 8.02 -5.10
C SER A 14 -5.06 8.62 -5.63
N PRO A 15 -5.23 9.96 -5.64
CA PRO A 15 -6.45 10.61 -6.14
C PRO A 15 -6.78 10.25 -7.59
N ILE A 16 -5.75 10.02 -8.41
CA ILE A 16 -5.89 9.57 -9.80
C ILE A 16 -6.52 8.18 -9.84
N TYR A 17 -6.00 7.22 -9.06
CA TYR A 17 -6.54 5.86 -9.04
C TYR A 17 -7.98 5.82 -8.54
N ARG A 18 -8.30 6.66 -7.55
CA ARG A 18 -9.68 6.81 -7.07
C ARG A 18 -10.62 7.29 -8.18
N ARG A 19 -10.22 8.31 -8.93
CA ARG A 19 -11.06 8.93 -9.96
C ARG A 19 -11.18 8.10 -11.23
N THR A 20 -10.12 7.41 -11.65
CA THR A 20 -10.10 6.71 -12.94
C THR A 20 -10.60 5.27 -12.86
N LEU A 21 -10.46 4.61 -11.71
CA LEU A 21 -10.85 3.21 -11.56
C LEU A 21 -11.91 3.03 -10.47
N LEU A 22 -11.64 3.48 -9.25
CA LEU A 22 -12.48 3.11 -8.09
C LEU A 22 -13.87 3.77 -8.14
N GLN A 23 -13.99 4.98 -8.67
CA GLN A 23 -15.29 5.66 -8.85
C GLN A 23 -16.23 4.97 -9.86
N HIS A 24 -15.68 4.11 -10.72
CA HIS A 24 -16.45 3.40 -11.75
C HIS A 24 -16.68 1.93 -11.41
N ALA A 25 -16.08 1.42 -10.33
CA ALA A 25 -16.24 0.06 -9.88
C ALA A 25 -17.38 -0.04 -8.84
N PRO A 26 -18.15 -1.15 -8.81
CA PRO A 26 -19.18 -1.39 -7.79
C PRO A 26 -18.54 -1.82 -6.46
N LEU A 27 -17.68 -0.97 -5.90
CA LEU A 27 -16.97 -1.22 -4.65
C LEU A 27 -17.59 -0.43 -3.50
N HIS A 28 -17.92 -1.12 -2.42
CA HIS A 28 -18.34 -0.47 -1.18
C HIS A 28 -17.12 0.05 -0.40
N PRO A 29 -17.25 1.16 0.36
CA PRO A 29 -16.15 1.71 1.15
C PRO A 29 -15.47 0.73 2.11
N HIS A 30 -16.22 -0.23 2.67
CA HIS A 30 -15.68 -1.22 3.59
C HIS A 30 -14.76 -2.26 2.91
N GLN A 31 -14.81 -2.37 1.58
CA GLN A 31 -13.93 -3.25 0.79
C GLN A 31 -12.62 -2.56 0.41
N MET A 32 -12.48 -1.26 0.73
CA MET A 32 -11.27 -0.49 0.48
C MET A 32 -10.46 -0.36 1.78
N HIS A 33 -9.29 -0.97 1.80
CA HIS A 33 -8.37 -0.92 2.93
C HIS A 33 -7.16 -0.08 2.52
N ALA A 34 -7.07 1.16 3.02
CA ALA A 34 -5.94 2.04 2.75
C ALA A 34 -4.85 1.87 3.79
N MET A 35 -3.59 1.82 3.35
CA MET A 35 -2.45 1.78 4.25
C MET A 35 -2.28 3.14 4.96
N PRO A 36 -2.10 3.17 6.30
CA PRO A 36 -1.97 4.41 7.07
C PRO A 36 -0.54 5.01 6.97
N VAL A 37 -0.13 5.37 5.76
CA VAL A 37 1.21 5.91 5.44
C VAL A 37 1.48 7.31 6.00
N GLU A 38 0.48 7.96 6.59
CA GLU A 38 0.57 9.28 7.23
C GLU A 38 0.70 9.17 8.77
N SER A 39 0.81 7.95 9.32
CA SER A 39 1.00 7.72 10.76
C SER A 39 2.31 8.33 11.28
N ASN A 40 2.28 8.87 12.49
CA ASN A 40 3.49 9.29 13.20
C ASN A 40 4.41 8.11 13.56
N ASP A 41 3.81 6.93 13.78
CA ASP A 41 4.52 5.68 13.98
C ASP A 41 4.27 4.78 12.77
N LEU A 42 5.22 4.78 11.84
CA LEU A 42 5.14 4.02 10.60
C LEU A 42 5.34 2.51 10.84
N GLY A 43 6.10 2.13 11.88
CA GLY A 43 6.34 0.73 12.22
C GLY A 43 5.08 0.07 12.76
N ALA A 44 4.41 0.71 13.71
CA ALA A 44 3.12 0.24 14.22
C ALA A 44 2.04 0.24 13.13
N ALA A 45 2.01 1.26 12.27
CA ALA A 45 1.11 1.33 11.12
C ALA A 45 1.32 0.18 10.13
N ALA A 46 2.57 -0.17 9.82
CA ALA A 46 2.89 -1.30 8.96
C ALA A 46 2.44 -2.63 9.59
N ALA A 47 2.70 -2.84 10.89
CA ALA A 47 2.27 -4.03 11.61
C ALA A 47 0.74 -4.19 11.63
N GLN A 48 0.01 -3.10 11.89
CA GLN A 48 -1.46 -3.09 11.84
C GLN A 48 -1.99 -3.43 10.45
N TYR A 49 -1.36 -2.91 9.39
CA TYR A 49 -1.76 -3.21 8.03
C TYR A 49 -1.45 -4.67 7.65
N ALA A 50 -0.34 -5.24 8.13
CA ALA A 50 -0.02 -6.65 7.96
C ALA A 50 -1.05 -7.57 8.65
N MET A 51 -1.52 -7.20 9.85
CA MET A 51 -2.65 -7.90 10.50
C MET A 51 -3.93 -7.77 9.69
N LYS A 52 -4.21 -6.58 9.12
CA LYS A 52 -5.40 -6.38 8.30
C LYS A 52 -5.39 -7.25 7.05
N LEU A 53 -4.24 -7.40 6.40
CA LEU A 53 -4.08 -8.33 5.26
C LEU A 53 -4.40 -9.76 5.66
N ARG A 54 -3.96 -10.21 6.85
CA ARG A 54 -4.30 -11.54 7.38
C ARG A 54 -5.80 -11.72 7.57
N GLU A 55 -6.47 -10.72 8.13
CA GLU A 55 -7.91 -10.74 8.37
C GLU A 55 -8.72 -10.90 7.07
N ILE A 56 -8.31 -10.24 5.99
CA ILE A 56 -9.08 -10.17 4.75
C ILE A 56 -8.65 -11.19 3.69
N ALA A 57 -7.39 -11.65 3.73
CA ALA A 57 -6.78 -12.50 2.70
C ALA A 57 -6.25 -13.84 3.24
N GLY A 58 -6.47 -14.14 4.53
CA GLY A 58 -6.06 -15.39 5.16
C GLY A 58 -4.68 -15.32 5.83
N SER A 59 -4.27 -16.42 6.47
CA SER A 59 -2.98 -16.54 7.14
C SER A 59 -2.26 -17.80 6.64
N PRO A 60 -1.22 -17.69 5.79
CA PRO A 60 -0.65 -16.44 5.27
C PRO A 60 -1.59 -15.74 4.27
N PRO A 61 -1.47 -14.40 4.10
CA PRO A 61 -2.33 -13.65 3.19
C PRO A 61 -2.06 -14.02 1.73
N VAL A 62 -3.10 -14.40 0.99
CA VAL A 62 -3.02 -14.71 -0.45
C VAL A 62 -3.74 -13.64 -1.25
N LEU A 63 -3.01 -12.98 -2.15
CA LEU A 63 -3.55 -11.93 -3.03
C LEU A 63 -3.73 -12.49 -4.44
N ASP A 64 -4.93 -12.30 -5.01
CA ASP A 64 -5.22 -12.74 -6.40
C ASP A 64 -4.44 -11.93 -7.44
N LEU A 65 -4.24 -10.63 -7.18
CA LEU A 65 -3.59 -9.71 -8.09
C LEU A 65 -2.87 -8.60 -7.32
N VAL A 66 -1.61 -8.36 -7.68
CA VAL A 66 -0.84 -7.21 -7.20
C VAL A 66 -0.48 -6.32 -8.38
N ARG A 67 -0.91 -5.05 -8.33
CA ARG A 67 -0.54 -4.07 -9.34
C ARG A 67 0.66 -3.25 -8.86
N LEU A 68 1.76 -3.38 -9.59
CA LEU A 68 3.02 -2.70 -9.31
C LEU A 68 3.36 -1.68 -10.39
N GLY A 69 3.83 -0.50 -9.96
CA GLY A 69 4.55 0.42 -10.83
C GLY A 69 6.03 0.08 -10.82
N LEU A 70 6.72 0.28 -11.94
CA LEU A 70 8.16 0.08 -12.05
C LEU A 70 8.82 1.40 -12.46
N GLY A 71 9.73 1.89 -11.61
CA GLY A 71 10.56 3.05 -11.90
C GLY A 71 11.66 2.73 -12.93
N PRO A 72 12.25 3.76 -13.57
CA PRO A 72 13.36 3.57 -14.51
C PRO A 72 14.62 2.97 -13.87
N ASP A 73 14.71 3.07 -12.54
CA ASP A 73 15.73 2.50 -11.67
C ASP A 73 15.38 1.08 -11.18
N GLY A 74 14.23 0.52 -11.57
CA GLY A 74 13.74 -0.77 -11.11
C GLY A 74 13.02 -0.73 -9.75
N GLN A 75 12.84 0.45 -9.15
CA GLN A 75 12.08 0.58 -7.92
C GLN A 75 10.61 0.19 -8.16
N THR A 76 10.05 -0.60 -7.23
CA THR A 76 8.62 -0.88 -7.16
C THR A 76 8.12 -0.76 -5.72
N ALA A 77 6.83 -0.51 -5.51
CA ALA A 77 6.20 -0.51 -4.18
C ALA A 77 7.00 0.17 -3.05
N SER A 78 7.54 1.39 -3.26
CA SER A 78 8.42 2.08 -2.29
C SER A 78 9.69 1.31 -1.86
N LEU A 79 10.00 0.19 -2.50
CA LEU A 79 11.20 -0.62 -2.31
C LEU A 79 12.32 -0.07 -3.21
N VAL A 80 13.30 0.60 -2.60
CA VAL A 80 14.45 1.17 -3.31
C VAL A 80 15.49 0.07 -3.56
N PRO A 81 16.08 -0.04 -4.76
CA PRO A 81 17.18 -0.96 -5.02
C PRO A 81 18.34 -0.76 -4.03
N GLY A 82 18.81 -1.85 -3.42
CA GLY A 82 19.90 -1.84 -2.43
C GLY A 82 19.46 -1.51 -0.99
N ASP A 83 18.17 -1.32 -0.74
CA ASP A 83 17.65 -1.20 0.63
C ASP A 83 17.65 -2.57 1.34
N PRO A 84 18.11 -2.68 2.60
CA PRO A 84 18.11 -3.94 3.35
C PRO A 84 16.75 -4.63 3.44
N VAL A 85 15.64 -3.89 3.31
CA VAL A 85 14.29 -4.46 3.31
C VAL A 85 14.08 -5.46 2.16
N LEU A 86 14.87 -5.37 1.09
CA LEU A 86 14.80 -6.28 -0.06
C LEU A 86 15.41 -7.66 0.23
N GLU A 87 16.22 -7.79 1.26
CA GLU A 87 16.87 -9.05 1.65
C GLU A 87 16.01 -9.85 2.66
N VAL A 88 14.84 -9.31 3.05
CA VAL A 88 13.90 -10.01 3.93
C VAL A 88 13.14 -11.04 3.12
N ASP A 89 13.52 -12.30 3.26
CA ASP A 89 12.88 -13.47 2.64
C ASP A 89 11.94 -14.21 3.60
N ASP A 90 12.08 -13.97 4.90
CA ASP A 90 11.24 -14.50 5.96
C ASP A 90 10.99 -13.44 7.06
N TYR A 91 9.72 -13.26 7.39
CA TYR A 91 9.28 -12.51 8.56
C TYR A 91 8.07 -13.29 9.08
N ASP A 92 8.04 -13.63 10.37
CA ASP A 92 6.86 -14.26 10.98
C ASP A 92 5.64 -13.34 10.75
N ILE A 93 4.83 -13.68 9.74
CA ILE A 93 3.57 -13.02 9.36
C ILE A 93 2.40 -13.99 9.50
#